data_AF-A0A9X1TD67-F1
#
_entry.id   AF-A0A9X1TD67-F1
#
_cell.length_a   1.000
_cell.length_b   1.000
_cell.length_c   1.000
_cell.angle_alpha   90.00
_cell.angle_beta   90.00
_cell.angle_gamma   90.00
#
_symmetry.space_group_name_H-M   'P 1'
#
loop_
_entity.id
_entity.type
_entity.pdbx_description
1 polymer ?
#
loop_
_entity_poly.entity_id
_entity_poly.type
_entity_poly.pdbx_seq_one_letter_code
_entity_poly.pdbx_strand_id
1 'polypeptide(L)'
;MRQLFVIVILLVTGSLQAWSQDHYDAKKALSSEELFLKQGNTSRIIATPGQKYLVLDASPMIGGFHRYRFFPGDNIKFRMHNETIRFNETIASVSDSSFSIAIINEAVGRMDYQEILLKDIRLMKVSRRIPFISQLAPLLPLAGLIYVGADFFNKGVDDKRFTTDASSLVVGGAFIAAGFVCYKLTFSSLKINSRNKLKVLETY
;
A
#
# COMPACT_ATOMS: atom_id res chain seq x y z
N MET A 1 -29.74 -26.94 3.04
CA MET A 1 -29.27 -25.55 2.79
C MET A 1 -28.97 -24.74 4.05
N ARG A 2 -29.88 -24.62 5.03
CA ARG A 2 -29.66 -23.82 6.26
C ARG A 2 -28.47 -24.28 7.12
N GLN A 3 -28.14 -25.57 7.12
CA GLN A 3 -27.02 -26.13 7.90
C GLN A 3 -25.64 -25.85 7.26
N LEU A 4 -25.53 -25.88 5.93
CA LEU A 4 -24.29 -25.56 5.22
C LEU A 4 -23.89 -24.09 5.37
N PHE A 5 -24.88 -23.19 5.33
CA PHE A 5 -24.66 -21.76 5.57
C PHE A 5 -24.15 -21.48 6.99
N VAL A 6 -24.67 -22.21 7.98
CA VAL A 6 -24.21 -22.12 9.39
C VAL A 6 -22.78 -22.63 9.55
N ILE A 7 -22.41 -23.71 8.85
CA ILE A 7 -21.05 -24.26 8.87
C ILE A 7 -20.04 -23.30 8.22
N VAL A 8 -20.39 -22.69 7.09
CA VAL A 8 -19.54 -21.70 6.41
C VAL A 8 -19.39 -20.44 7.26
N ILE A 9 -20.48 -19.96 7.88
CA ILE A 9 -20.41 -18.83 8.83
C ILE A 9 -19.51 -19.18 10.01
N LEU A 10 -19.65 -20.38 10.61
CA LEU A 10 -18.81 -20.83 11.72
C LEU A 10 -17.33 -20.95 11.35
N LEU A 11 -17.01 -21.43 10.15
CA LEU A 11 -15.63 -21.51 9.65
C LEU A 11 -15.03 -20.11 9.39
N VAL A 12 -15.82 -19.18 8.86
CA VAL A 12 -15.39 -17.80 8.61
C VAL A 12 -15.25 -17.03 9.92
N THR A 13 -16.17 -17.17 10.89
CA THR A 13 -16.05 -16.49 12.19
C THR A 13 -15.01 -17.13 13.10
N GLY A 14 -14.83 -18.45 13.04
CA GLY A 14 -13.80 -19.15 13.81
C GLY A 14 -12.38 -18.85 13.33
N SER A 15 -12.19 -18.60 12.03
CA SER A 15 -10.89 -18.19 11.48
C SER A 15 -10.56 -16.70 11.72
N LEU A 16 -11.56 -15.85 11.97
CA LEU A 16 -11.34 -14.44 12.30
C LEU A 16 -10.67 -14.25 13.68
N GLN A 17 -10.86 -15.16 14.64
CA GLN A 17 -10.18 -15.08 15.94
C GLN A 17 -8.72 -15.55 15.91
N ALA A 18 -8.35 -16.38 14.93
CA ALA A 18 -6.99 -16.91 14.81
C ALA A 18 -5.97 -15.88 14.28
N TRP A 19 -6.41 -14.75 13.74
CA TRP A 19 -5.55 -13.71 13.17
C TRP A 19 -5.30 -12.50 14.08
N SER A 20 -5.86 -12.47 15.30
CA SER A 20 -5.69 -11.33 16.23
C SER A 20 -5.14 -11.68 17.61
N GLN A 21 -4.75 -12.93 17.86
CA GLN A 21 -4.16 -13.32 19.14
C GLN A 21 -2.68 -13.69 18.93
N ASP A 22 -1.84 -12.66 18.86
CA ASP A 22 -0.47 -12.79 19.35
C ASP A 22 -0.59 -13.35 20.78
N HIS A 23 -0.07 -14.56 21.03
CA HIS A 23 -0.03 -15.14 22.38
C HIS A 23 0.55 -14.10 23.35
N TYR A 24 -0.20 -13.69 24.37
CA TYR A 24 0.27 -12.77 25.39
C TYR A 24 1.40 -13.44 26.17
N ASP A 25 2.63 -13.08 25.84
CA ASP A 25 3.84 -13.50 26.54
C ASP A 25 4.30 -12.33 27.42
N ALA A 26 4.14 -12.47 28.74
CA ALA A 26 4.48 -11.40 29.69
C ALA A 26 5.97 -11.02 29.65
N LYS A 27 6.84 -11.90 29.14
CA LYS A 27 8.27 -11.62 28.93
C LYS A 27 8.57 -10.84 27.64
N LYS A 28 7.54 -10.68 26.79
CA LYS A 28 7.56 -10.01 25.49
C LYS A 28 6.64 -8.78 25.49
N ALA A 29 6.19 -8.34 26.67
CA ALA A 29 5.45 -7.11 26.83
C ALA A 29 6.33 -5.96 26.35
N LEU A 30 5.96 -5.41 25.20
CA LEU A 30 6.64 -4.30 24.56
C LEU A 30 6.72 -3.14 25.58
N SER A 31 7.90 -2.54 25.71
CA SER A 31 8.09 -1.30 26.49
C SER A 31 7.04 -0.26 26.12
N SER A 32 6.70 0.69 27.00
CA SER A 32 5.77 1.79 26.68
C SER A 32 6.17 2.54 25.40
N GLU A 33 7.47 2.62 25.12
CA GLU A 33 8.04 3.18 23.89
C GLU A 33 7.77 2.28 22.69
N GLU A 34 7.94 0.97 22.84
CA GLU A 34 7.65 -0.02 21.79
C GLU A 34 6.14 -0.18 21.52
N LEU A 35 5.29 0.00 22.54
CA LEU A 35 3.84 0.10 22.42
C LEU A 35 3.44 1.35 21.65
N PHE A 36 4.09 2.48 21.94
CA PHE A 36 3.91 3.72 21.18
C PHE A 36 4.36 3.57 19.72
N LEU A 37 5.44 2.82 19.46
CA LEU A 37 5.93 2.49 18.11
C LEU A 37 4.99 1.53 17.36
N LYS A 38 4.40 0.53 18.04
CA LYS A 38 3.48 -0.46 17.44
C LYS A 38 2.09 0.13 17.13
N GLN A 39 1.63 1.10 17.93
CA GLN A 39 0.31 1.73 17.77
C GLN A 39 0.29 2.85 16.70
N GLY A 40 1.45 3.44 16.40
CA GLY A 40 1.62 4.51 15.40
C GLY A 40 2.07 3.98 14.03
N ASN A 41 1.13 3.52 13.20
CA ASN A 41 1.41 3.09 11.83
C ASN A 41 1.81 4.27 10.92
N THR A 42 3.09 4.68 10.92
CA THR A 42 3.89 5.26 9.81
C THR A 42 5.19 5.92 10.32
N SER A 43 6.35 5.45 9.84
CA SER A 43 7.51 6.29 9.48
C SER A 43 7.80 7.50 10.38
N ARG A 44 7.94 7.29 11.69
CA ARG A 44 8.68 8.23 12.55
C ARG A 44 10.04 7.61 12.83
N ILE A 45 10.85 7.60 11.77
CA ILE A 45 12.30 7.61 11.91
C ILE A 45 12.62 8.83 12.79
N ILE A 46 13.45 8.63 13.80
CA ILE A 46 13.90 9.69 14.72
C ILE A 46 14.55 10.77 13.84
N ALA A 47 13.82 11.85 13.59
CA ALA A 47 14.34 13.00 12.89
C ALA A 47 15.41 13.62 13.78
N THR A 48 16.68 13.45 13.41
CA THR A 48 17.76 14.16 14.08
C THR A 48 17.62 15.65 13.75
N PRO A 49 17.84 16.58 14.69
CA PRO A 49 17.90 18.01 14.35
C PRO A 49 18.92 18.26 13.24
N GLY A 50 18.57 19.07 12.24
CA GLY A 50 19.43 19.33 11.07
C GLY A 50 19.43 18.22 9.99
N GLN A 51 18.54 17.24 10.08
CA GLN A 51 18.43 16.17 9.09
C GLN A 51 17.65 16.62 7.85
N LYS A 52 18.28 16.51 6.68
CA LYS A 52 17.62 16.75 5.39
C LYS A 52 16.69 15.61 5.02
N TYR A 53 15.54 15.95 4.46
CA TYR A 53 14.52 15.00 4.02
C TYR A 53 13.79 15.50 2.77
N LEU A 54 13.25 14.56 2.00
CA LEU A 54 12.50 14.86 0.79
C LEU A 54 11.06 15.18 1.13
N VAL A 55 10.52 16.17 0.43
CA VAL A 55 9.13 16.59 0.55
C VAL A 55 8.49 16.64 -0.82
N LEU A 56 7.38 15.92 -0.96
CA LEU A 56 6.52 16.00 -2.13
C LEU A 56 5.25 16.77 -1.78
N ASP A 57 5.22 18.03 -2.20
CA ASP A 57 4.04 18.89 -2.15
C ASP A 57 3.15 18.54 -3.34
N ALA A 58 2.07 17.81 -3.09
CA ALA A 58 1.15 17.33 -4.12
C ALA A 58 -0.19 18.05 -4.05
N SER A 59 -0.63 18.59 -5.17
CA SER A 59 -1.97 19.16 -5.34
C SER A 59 -2.75 18.34 -6.38
N PRO A 60 -3.19 17.12 -6.04
CA PRO A 60 -3.96 16.29 -6.94
C PRO A 60 -5.31 16.92 -7.28
N MET A 61 -5.87 16.56 -8.45
CA MET A 61 -7.18 17.04 -8.88
C MET A 61 -8.30 16.65 -7.90
N ILE A 62 -8.14 15.54 -7.21
CA ILE A 62 -9.09 15.02 -6.22
C ILE A 62 -8.35 14.84 -4.89
N GLY A 63 -8.92 15.39 -3.82
CA GLY A 63 -8.44 15.22 -2.44
C GLY A 63 -7.72 16.41 -1.82
N GLY A 64 -7.50 17.52 -2.54
CA GLY A 64 -6.84 18.70 -1.97
C GLY A 64 -5.33 18.51 -1.73
N PHE A 65 -4.69 19.52 -1.12
CA PHE A 65 -3.25 19.56 -0.92
C PHE A 65 -2.77 18.48 0.08
N HIS A 66 -1.71 17.77 -0.29
CA HIS A 66 -1.07 16.76 0.54
C HIS A 66 0.45 16.93 0.51
N ARG A 67 1.08 16.84 1.67
CA ARG A 67 2.55 16.87 1.81
C ARG A 67 3.05 15.50 2.25
N TYR A 68 3.74 14.81 1.36
CA TYR A 68 4.45 13.57 1.71
C TYR A 68 5.88 13.91 2.13
N ARG A 69 6.36 13.26 3.19
CA ARG A 69 7.71 13.43 3.72
C ARG A 69 8.42 12.08 3.65
N PHE A 70 9.65 12.08 3.16
CA PHE A 70 10.48 10.89 3.06
C PHE A 70 11.83 11.19 3.68
N PHE A 71 12.18 10.47 4.74
CA PHE A 71 13.42 10.62 5.49
C PHE A 71 14.45 9.57 5.03
N PRO A 72 15.75 9.79 5.28
CA PRO A 72 16.74 8.73 5.20
C PRO A 72 16.29 7.49 5.99
N GLY A 73 16.32 6.32 5.36
CA GLY A 73 15.79 5.05 5.87
C GLY A 73 14.38 4.70 5.36
N ASP A 74 13.63 5.65 4.80
CA ASP A 74 12.34 5.35 4.18
C ASP A 74 12.51 4.68 2.81
N ASN A 75 11.62 3.75 2.49
CA ASN A 75 11.53 3.17 1.16
C ASN A 75 10.70 4.07 0.23
N ILE A 76 11.25 4.39 -0.95
CA ILE A 76 10.61 5.22 -1.95
C ILE A 76 10.45 4.51 -3.29
N LYS A 77 9.32 4.80 -3.93
CA LYS A 77 9.00 4.28 -5.26
C LYS A 77 8.96 5.42 -6.26
N PHE A 78 9.86 5.42 -7.24
CA PHE A 78 9.94 6.50 -8.23
C PHE A 78 10.34 5.99 -9.60
N ARG A 79 10.23 6.88 -10.59
CA ARG A 79 10.65 6.66 -11.98
C ARG A 79 11.36 7.91 -12.49
N MET A 80 12.47 7.73 -13.18
CA MET A 80 13.24 8.82 -13.79
C MET A 80 12.71 9.19 -15.19
N HIS A 81 13.13 10.33 -15.75
CA HIS A 81 12.64 10.82 -17.05
C HIS A 81 12.92 9.87 -18.21
N ASN A 82 14.14 9.31 -18.26
CA ASN A 82 14.62 8.48 -19.37
C ASN A 82 14.50 6.97 -19.10
N GLU A 83 13.78 6.59 -18.06
CA GLU A 83 13.69 5.19 -17.66
C GLU A 83 12.26 4.68 -17.58
N THR A 84 12.08 3.44 -18.02
CA THR A 84 10.82 2.72 -17.93
C THR A 84 10.70 1.95 -16.61
N ILE A 85 11.85 1.62 -16.03
CA ILE A 85 12.00 0.88 -14.78
C ILE A 85 11.43 1.72 -13.63
N ARG A 86 10.94 1.03 -12.61
CA ARG A 86 10.47 1.62 -11.37
C ARG A 86 11.43 1.20 -10.28
N PHE A 87 12.03 2.18 -9.63
CA PHE A 87 12.85 1.97 -8.44
C PHE A 87 11.96 1.78 -7.23
N ASN A 88 12.42 0.94 -6.31
CA ASN A 88 11.76 0.63 -5.03
C ASN A 88 12.82 0.48 -3.95
N GLU A 89 13.57 1.54 -3.72
CA GLU A 89 14.80 1.51 -2.93
C GLU A 89 14.67 2.34 -1.65
N THR A 90 15.56 2.06 -0.70
CA THR A 90 15.66 2.80 0.54
C THR A 90 16.53 4.04 0.36
N ILE A 91 16.07 5.19 0.87
CA ILE A 91 16.86 6.42 0.90
C ILE A 91 18.03 6.22 1.87
N ALA A 92 19.26 6.33 1.39
CA ALA A 92 20.43 6.29 2.25
C ALA A 92 20.75 7.68 2.85
N SER A 93 20.74 8.73 2.02
CA SER A 93 20.96 10.10 2.46
C SER A 93 20.27 11.12 1.54
N VAL A 94 20.09 12.35 2.00
CA VAL A 94 19.49 13.45 1.23
C VAL A 94 20.41 14.67 1.27
N SER A 95 20.70 15.23 0.10
CA SER A 95 21.47 16.44 -0.14
C SER A 95 20.55 17.58 -0.62
N ASP A 96 21.07 18.75 -0.98
CA ASP A 96 20.23 19.91 -1.36
C ASP A 96 19.44 19.72 -2.68
N SER A 97 20.02 19.01 -3.64
CA SER A 97 19.44 18.78 -4.97
C SER A 97 19.42 17.33 -5.40
N SER A 98 19.78 16.42 -4.51
CA SER A 98 19.88 14.97 -4.75
C SER A 98 19.54 14.17 -3.50
N PHE A 99 19.34 12.88 -3.69
CA PHE A 99 19.33 11.88 -2.62
C PHE A 99 20.09 10.66 -3.10
N SER A 100 20.61 9.87 -2.18
CA SER A 100 21.24 8.60 -2.48
C SER A 100 20.30 7.44 -2.14
N ILE A 101 20.35 6.40 -2.96
CA ILE A 101 19.67 5.13 -2.72
C ILE A 101 20.70 4.06 -2.42
N ALA A 102 20.38 3.15 -1.50
CA ALA A 102 21.16 1.95 -1.26
C ALA A 102 20.61 0.82 -2.13
N ILE A 103 21.42 0.31 -3.06
CA ILE A 103 21.11 -0.83 -3.92
C ILE A 103 21.95 -2.01 -3.44
N ILE A 104 21.30 -3.15 -3.17
CA ILE A 104 22.02 -4.38 -2.83
C ILE A 104 22.49 -5.02 -4.14
N ASN A 105 23.79 -5.04 -4.35
CA ASN A 105 24.39 -5.74 -5.48
C ASN A 105 24.56 -7.22 -5.11
N GLU A 106 23.60 -8.05 -5.53
CA GLU A 106 23.58 -9.49 -5.20
C GLU A 106 24.81 -10.24 -5.73
N ALA A 107 25.45 -9.77 -6.80
CA ALA A 107 26.63 -10.41 -7.38
C ALA A 107 27.89 -10.23 -6.51
N VAL A 108 28.00 -9.12 -5.78
CA VAL A 108 29.19 -8.76 -4.97
C VAL A 108 28.88 -8.83 -3.47
N GLY A 109 27.61 -8.96 -3.09
CA GLY A 109 27.17 -8.97 -1.70
C GLY A 109 27.42 -7.65 -0.96
N ARG A 110 27.49 -6.53 -1.70
CA ARG A 110 27.77 -5.19 -1.16
C ARG A 110 26.63 -4.22 -1.46
N MET A 111 26.46 -3.24 -0.58
CA MET A 111 25.55 -2.12 -0.83
C MET A 111 26.28 -1.07 -1.65
N ASP A 112 25.77 -0.81 -2.85
CA ASP A 112 26.20 0.29 -3.70
C ASP A 112 25.28 1.49 -3.47
N TYR A 113 25.86 2.68 -3.37
CA TYR A 113 25.11 3.92 -3.19
C TYR A 113 25.07 4.68 -4.50
N GLN A 114 23.87 4.90 -5.03
CA GLN A 114 23.65 5.68 -6.24
C GLN A 114 23.01 7.02 -5.89
N GLU A 115 23.65 8.12 -6.32
CA GLU A 115 23.09 9.46 -6.18
C GLU A 115 22.13 9.77 -7.34
N ILE A 116 20.98 10.34 -7.00
CA ILE A 116 19.90 10.67 -7.94
C ILE A 116 19.51 12.14 -7.74
N LEU A 117 19.57 12.92 -8.81
CA LEU A 117 19.17 14.33 -8.78
C LEU A 117 17.64 14.44 -8.77
N LEU A 118 17.11 15.38 -7.97
CA LEU A 118 15.66 15.61 -7.90
C LEU A 118 15.05 15.96 -9.28
N LYS A 119 15.81 16.65 -10.13
CA LYS A 119 15.38 17.05 -11.49
C LYS A 119 15.16 15.86 -12.42
N ASP A 120 15.83 14.74 -12.16
CA ASP A 120 15.76 13.55 -13.01
C ASP A 120 14.53 12.69 -12.67
N ILE A 121 13.90 12.92 -11.51
CA ILE A 121 12.66 12.24 -11.12
C ILE A 121 11.49 12.77 -11.95
N ARG A 122 10.82 11.84 -12.64
CA ARG A 122 9.60 12.12 -13.40
C ARG A 122 8.34 11.81 -12.61
N LEU A 123 8.28 10.66 -11.94
CA LEU A 123 7.12 10.20 -11.19
C LEU A 123 7.52 9.75 -9.79
N MET A 124 6.74 10.16 -8.79
CA MET A 124 6.77 9.60 -7.44
C MET A 124 5.50 8.80 -7.19
N LYS A 125 5.65 7.59 -6.64
CA LYS A 125 4.52 6.76 -6.23
C LYS A 125 4.26 6.96 -4.75
N VAL A 126 3.02 7.31 -4.45
CA VAL A 126 2.56 7.54 -3.08
C VAL A 126 1.36 6.67 -2.79
N SER A 127 1.23 6.28 -1.52
CA SER A 127 0.02 5.65 -1.00
C SER A 127 -0.80 6.70 -0.27
N ARG A 128 -2.05 6.88 -0.70
CA ARG A 128 -3.04 7.74 -0.04
C ARG A 128 -3.90 6.87 0.85
N ARG A 129 -3.96 7.17 2.14
CA ARG A 129 -4.94 6.56 3.04
C ARG A 129 -6.22 7.39 2.98
N ILE A 130 -7.11 7.05 2.05
CA ILE A 130 -8.43 7.69 1.95
C ILE A 130 -9.40 6.81 2.77
N PRO A 131 -10.08 7.37 3.80
CA PRO A 131 -11.05 6.62 4.59
C PRO A 131 -12.04 5.88 3.70
N PHE A 132 -12.36 4.64 4.06
CA PHE A 132 -13.19 3.69 3.31
C PHE A 132 -12.61 3.23 1.95
N ILE A 133 -12.18 4.14 1.07
CA ILE A 133 -11.70 3.80 -0.28
C ILE A 133 -10.50 2.85 -0.24
N SER A 134 -9.52 3.13 0.62
CA SER A 134 -8.31 2.30 0.70
C SER A 134 -8.61 0.89 1.23
N GLN A 135 -9.65 0.73 2.04
CA GLN A 135 -10.11 -0.57 2.55
C GLN A 135 -10.98 -1.31 1.53
N LEU A 136 -11.77 -0.57 0.72
CA LEU A 136 -12.62 -1.15 -0.33
C LEU A 136 -11.82 -1.69 -1.51
N ALA A 137 -10.61 -1.16 -1.76
CA ALA A 137 -9.73 -1.63 -2.83
C ALA A 137 -9.49 -3.15 -2.82
N PRO A 138 -9.14 -3.79 -1.69
CA PRO A 138 -9.07 -5.26 -1.60
C PRO A 138 -10.43 -5.94 -1.34
N LEU A 139 -11.38 -5.30 -0.64
CA LEU A 139 -12.64 -5.94 -0.25
C LEU A 139 -13.60 -6.13 -1.41
N LEU A 140 -13.74 -5.16 -2.32
CA LEU A 140 -14.70 -5.25 -3.42
C LEU A 140 -14.34 -6.38 -4.41
N PRO A 141 -13.09 -6.55 -4.86
CA PRO A 141 -12.75 -7.68 -5.72
C PRO A 141 -12.97 -9.03 -5.03
N LEU A 142 -12.65 -9.11 -3.74
CA LEU A 142 -12.91 -10.31 -2.94
C LEU A 142 -14.40 -10.62 -2.88
N ALA A 143 -15.25 -9.63 -2.58
CA ALA A 143 -16.70 -9.77 -2.55
C ALA A 143 -17.25 -10.21 -3.92
N GLY A 144 -16.73 -9.64 -5.02
CA GLY A 144 -17.10 -10.02 -6.38
C GLY A 144 -16.74 -11.48 -6.71
N LEU A 145 -15.55 -11.93 -6.32
CA LEU A 145 -15.11 -13.32 -6.48
C LEU A 145 -15.95 -14.28 -5.63
N ILE A 146 -16.24 -13.93 -4.38
CA ILE A 146 -17.10 -14.73 -3.49
C ILE A 146 -18.50 -14.83 -4.08
N TYR A 147 -19.06 -13.74 -4.61
CA TYR A 147 -20.40 -13.72 -5.20
C TYR A 147 -20.51 -14.63 -6.43
N VAL A 148 -19.56 -14.52 -7.35
CA VAL A 148 -19.50 -15.38 -8.55
C VAL A 148 -19.26 -16.83 -8.17
N GLY A 149 -18.36 -17.09 -7.23
CA GLY A 149 -18.09 -18.42 -6.71
C GLY A 149 -19.31 -19.04 -6.04
N ALA A 150 -20.04 -18.27 -5.23
CA ALA A 150 -21.24 -18.74 -4.55
C ALA A 150 -22.34 -19.16 -5.55
N ASP A 151 -22.55 -18.39 -6.63
CA ASP A 151 -23.50 -18.78 -7.68
C ASP A 151 -23.07 -20.06 -8.40
N PHE A 152 -21.78 -20.19 -8.70
CA PHE A 152 -21.21 -21.39 -9.32
C PHE A 152 -21.41 -22.65 -8.45
N PHE A 153 -21.12 -22.56 -7.15
CA PHE A 153 -21.27 -23.68 -6.22
C PHE A 153 -22.71 -23.97 -5.85
N ASN A 154 -23.58 -22.95 -5.68
CA ASN A 154 -24.99 -23.18 -5.36
C ASN A 154 -25.69 -24.02 -6.43
N LYS A 155 -25.39 -23.77 -7.71
CA LYS A 155 -25.94 -24.59 -8.80
C LYS A 155 -25.39 -26.01 -8.82
N GLY A 156 -24.10 -26.16 -8.52
CA GLY A 156 -23.48 -27.48 -8.40
C GLY A 156 -24.01 -28.32 -7.24
N VAL A 157 -24.38 -27.67 -6.13
CA VAL A 157 -24.98 -28.33 -4.94
C VAL A 157 -26.44 -28.73 -5.20
N ASP A 158 -27.14 -28.04 -6.12
CA ASP A 158 -28.50 -28.34 -6.54
C ASP A 158 -28.58 -29.43 -7.65
N ASP A 159 -27.54 -30.26 -7.82
CA ASP A 159 -27.38 -31.25 -8.91
C ASP A 159 -27.48 -30.66 -10.34
N LYS A 160 -27.34 -29.34 -10.47
CA LYS A 160 -27.25 -28.67 -11.78
C LYS A 160 -25.80 -28.61 -12.22
N ARG A 161 -25.59 -28.50 -13.52
CA ARG A 161 -24.24 -28.32 -14.08
C ARG A 161 -23.60 -27.09 -13.46
N PHE A 162 -22.36 -27.23 -13.00
CA PHE A 162 -21.53 -26.12 -12.53
C PHE A 162 -21.47 -25.04 -13.61
N THR A 163 -22.19 -23.95 -13.39
CA THR A 163 -22.34 -22.84 -14.32
C THR A 163 -22.58 -21.57 -13.54
N THR A 164 -22.37 -20.42 -14.17
CA THR A 164 -22.56 -19.11 -13.56
C THR A 164 -23.52 -18.33 -14.45
N ASP A 165 -24.49 -17.64 -13.84
CA ASP A 165 -25.38 -16.77 -14.62
C ASP A 165 -24.64 -15.53 -15.09
N ALA A 166 -25.04 -15.04 -16.26
CA ALA A 166 -24.54 -13.77 -16.80
C ALA A 166 -24.77 -12.62 -15.82
N SER A 167 -25.89 -12.59 -15.09
CA SER A 167 -26.16 -11.61 -14.04
C SER A 167 -25.14 -11.67 -12.90
N SER A 168 -24.76 -12.87 -12.47
CA SER A 168 -23.77 -13.08 -11.42
C SER A 168 -22.39 -12.60 -11.82
N LEU A 169 -22.00 -12.85 -13.07
CA LEU A 169 -20.77 -12.33 -13.66
C LEU A 169 -20.77 -10.81 -13.79
N VAL A 170 -21.90 -10.21 -14.19
CA VAL A 170 -22.03 -8.75 -14.30
C VAL A 170 -21.88 -8.09 -12.92
N VAL A 171 -22.55 -8.60 -11.89
CA VAL A 171 -22.47 -8.06 -10.53
C VAL A 171 -21.07 -8.25 -9.95
N GLY A 172 -20.50 -9.46 -10.05
CA GLY A 172 -19.14 -9.74 -9.58
C GLY A 172 -18.09 -8.90 -10.31
N GLY A 173 -18.22 -8.76 -11.63
CA GLY A 173 -17.38 -7.92 -12.46
C GLY A 173 -17.45 -6.44 -12.08
N ALA A 174 -18.64 -5.92 -11.76
CA ALA A 174 -18.81 -4.55 -11.29
C ALA A 174 -18.08 -4.30 -9.96
N PHE A 175 -18.15 -5.25 -9.01
CA PHE A 175 -17.39 -5.16 -7.76
C PHE A 175 -15.87 -5.17 -7.98
N ILE A 176 -15.37 -6.06 -8.83
CA ILE A 176 -13.94 -6.11 -9.18
C ILE A 176 -13.50 -4.79 -9.83
N ALA A 177 -14.27 -4.26 -10.77
CA ALA A 177 -13.99 -2.99 -11.42
C ALA A 177 -13.98 -1.81 -10.42
N ALA A 178 -14.96 -1.74 -9.53
CA ALA A 178 -15.01 -0.72 -8.48
C ALA A 178 -13.81 -0.81 -7.52
N GLY A 179 -13.41 -2.02 -7.14
CA GLY A 179 -12.20 -2.27 -6.36
C GLY A 179 -10.93 -1.79 -7.06
N PHE A 180 -10.81 -2.03 -8.36
CA PHE A 180 -9.69 -1.54 -9.17
C PHE A 180 -9.63 0.00 -9.21
N VAL A 181 -10.78 0.67 -9.33
CA VAL A 181 -10.85 2.15 -9.24
C VAL A 181 -10.37 2.62 -7.86
N CYS A 182 -10.85 2.01 -6.78
CA CYS A 182 -10.42 2.33 -5.41
C CYS A 182 -8.90 2.12 -5.22
N TYR A 183 -8.34 1.05 -5.81
CA TYR A 183 -6.92 0.79 -5.81
C TYR A 183 -6.13 1.91 -6.52
N LYS A 184 -6.59 2.36 -7.68
CA LYS A 184 -5.93 3.46 -8.42
C LYS A 184 -5.97 4.80 -7.68
N LEU A 185 -7.05 5.07 -6.95
CA LEU A 185 -7.17 6.27 -6.12
C LEU A 185 -6.24 6.22 -4.90
N THR A 186 -6.08 5.03 -4.31
CA THR A 186 -5.20 4.78 -3.16
C THR A 186 -3.73 4.85 -3.57
N PHE A 187 -3.33 4.13 -4.62
CA PHE A 187 -1.94 4.05 -5.07
C PHE A 187 -1.68 4.96 -6.28
N SER A 188 -1.51 6.25 -5.99
CA SER A 188 -1.35 7.28 -7.00
C SER A 188 0.10 7.40 -7.47
N SER A 189 0.28 7.54 -8.79
CA SER A 189 1.56 7.95 -9.38
C SER A 189 1.50 9.43 -9.70
N LEU A 190 2.28 10.23 -8.97
CA LEU A 190 2.30 11.68 -9.09
C LEU A 190 3.44 12.10 -10.02
N LYS A 191 3.11 12.80 -11.11
CA LYS A 191 4.11 13.39 -12.00
C LYS A 191 4.65 14.67 -11.40
N ILE A 192 5.98 14.78 -11.31
CA ILE A 192 6.64 16.00 -10.84
C ILE A 192 6.46 17.08 -11.91
N ASN A 193 5.85 18.20 -11.51
CA ASN A 193 5.52 19.34 -12.38
C ASN A 193 5.22 20.58 -11.52
N SER A 194 4.62 21.62 -12.11
CA SER A 194 4.25 22.83 -11.37
C SER A 194 3.26 22.60 -10.22
N ARG A 195 2.41 21.56 -10.28
CA ARG A 195 1.41 21.20 -9.26
C ARG A 195 1.93 20.23 -8.21
N ASN A 196 2.84 19.33 -8.58
CA ASN A 196 3.48 18.39 -7.67
C ASN A 196 4.98 18.67 -7.63
N LYS A 197 5.44 19.31 -6.55
CA LYS A 197 6.84 19.74 -6.42
C LYS A 197 7.57 18.82 -5.44
N LEU A 198 8.67 18.22 -5.89
CA LEU A 198 9.62 17.53 -5.05
C LEU A 198 10.70 18.53 -4.62
N LYS A 199 10.96 18.62 -3.32
CA LYS A 199 11.94 19.54 -2.74
C LYS A 199 12.61 18.91 -1.52
N VAL A 200 13.72 19.49 -1.08
CA VAL A 200 14.42 19.11 0.14
C VAL A 200 14.08 20.11 1.23
N LEU A 201 13.81 19.64 2.45
CA LEU A 201 13.69 20.45 3.66
C LEU A 201 14.59 19.87 4.75
N GLU A 202 14.82 20.65 5.80
CA GLU A 202 15.61 20.27 6.96
C GLU A 202 14.74 20.28 8.21
N THR A 203 15.03 19.37 9.15
CA THR A 203 14.38 19.32 10.46
C THR A 203 14.98 20.36 11.39
N TYR A 204 14.13 20.99 12.20
CA TYR A 204 14.53 21.98 13.19
C TYR A 204 15.20 21.34 14.40
#